data_AF-A0A353DQQ7-F1
#
_entry.id   AF-A0A353DQQ7-F1
#
_cell.length_a   1.000
_cell.length_b   1.000
_cell.length_c   1.000
_cell.angle_alpha   90.00
_cell.angle_beta   90.00
_cell.angle_gamma   90.00
#
_symmetry.space_group_name_H-M   'P 1'
#
loop_
_entity.id
_entity.type
_entity.pdbx_description
1 polymer ?
#
loop_
_entity_poly.entity_id
_entity_poly.type
_entity_poly.pdbx_seq_one_letter_code
_entity_poly.pdbx_strand_id
1 'polypeptide(L)' 'MSYLLRVANRRSVVFLISDFMDSKFDQTLKVANQKHDMVGIQIYDPSEQDVPDVGLVKVHDAETEETFWLDSTSS' A
#
# COMPACT_ATOMS: atom_id res chain seq x y z
N MET A 1 6.23 -2.82 -10.51
CA MET A 1 7.60 -3.39 -10.43
C MET A 1 8.26 -3.71 -11.78
N SER A 2 7.53 -4.18 -12.80
CA SER A 2 8.10 -4.57 -14.10
C SER A 2 8.87 -3.45 -14.82
N TYR A 3 8.50 -2.19 -14.60
CA TYR A 3 9.23 -1.02 -15.10
C TYR A 3 10.61 -0.86 -14.45
N LEU A 4 10.69 -1.03 -13.12
CA LEU A 4 11.95 -0.97 -12.37
C LEU A 4 12.94 -2.02 -12.89
N LEU A 5 12.47 -3.25 -13.11
CA LEU A 5 13.29 -4.34 -13.67
C LEU A 5 13.78 -4.07 -15.10
N ARG A 6 13.11 -3.19 -15.86
CA ARG A 6 13.50 -2.82 -17.23
C ARG A 6 14.50 -1.67 -17.27
N VAL A 7 14.35 -0.70 -16.36
CA VAL A 7 15.15 0.54 -16.34
C VAL A 7 16.40 0.38 -15.48
N ALA A 8 16.31 -0.30 -14.34
CA ALA A 8 17.42 -0.52 -13.43
C ALA A 8 18.17 -1.82 -13.78
N ASN A 9 19.00 -1.77 -14.82
CA ASN A 9 19.80 -2.94 -15.24
C ASN A 9 21.07 -3.16 -14.40
N ARG A 10 21.46 -2.17 -13.58
CA ARG A 10 22.59 -2.26 -12.65
C ARG A 10 22.07 -2.45 -11.23
N ARG A 11 22.80 -3.22 -10.42
CA ARG A 11 22.49 -3.39 -8.99
C ARG A 11 22.46 -2.02 -8.31
N SER A 12 21.39 -1.75 -7.58
CA SER A 12 21.13 -0.48 -6.92
C SER A 12 20.36 -0.69 -5.64
N VAL A 13 20.37 0.31 -4.77
CA VAL A 13 19.45 0.38 -3.62
C VAL A 13 18.14 1.00 -4.10
N VAL A 14 17.01 0.39 -3.75
CA VAL A 14 15.67 0.83 -4.16
C VAL A 14 14.82 1.03 -2.92
N PHE A 15 14.35 2.26 -2.71
CA PHE A 15 13.39 2.59 -1.65
C PHE A 15 11.97 2.49 -2.22
N LEU A 16 11.17 1.58 -1.69
CA LEU A 16 9.78 1.40 -2.03
C LEU A 16 8.92 1.99 -0.92
N ILE A 17 8.12 2.99 -1.25
CA ILE A 17 7.20 3.64 -0.32
C ILE A 17 5.78 3.19 -0.70
N SER A 18 5.08 2.52 0.21
CA SER A 18 3.74 1.98 -0.01
C SER A 18 3.07 1.66 1.34
N ASP A 19 1.75 1.68 1.40
CA ASP A 19 0.93 1.13 2.49
C ASP A 19 0.97 -0.42 2.58
N PHE A 20 1.46 -1.09 1.53
CA PHE A 20 1.54 -2.54 1.36
C PHE A 20 0.19 -3.27 1.50
N MET A 21 -0.92 -2.64 1.12
CA MET A 21 -2.27 -3.22 1.30
C MET A 21 -2.67 -4.27 0.24
N ASP A 22 -2.07 -4.26 -0.95
CA ASP A 22 -2.34 -5.27 -2.00
C ASP A 22 -1.54 -6.57 -1.76
N SER A 23 -2.02 -7.72 -2.25
CA SER A 23 -1.32 -9.01 -2.16
C SER A 23 -0.54 -9.38 -3.42
N LYS A 24 -0.73 -8.64 -4.53
CA LYS A 24 -0.19 -9.00 -5.85
C LYS A 24 1.28 -8.66 -6.08
N PHE A 25 1.95 -7.98 -5.15
CA PHE A 25 3.31 -7.50 -5.36
C PHE A 25 4.42 -8.50 -4.97
N ASP A 26 4.09 -9.57 -4.24
CA ASP A 26 5.05 -10.52 -3.65
C ASP A 26 6.02 -11.15 -4.65
N GLN A 27 5.50 -11.68 -5.76
CA GLN A 27 6.35 -12.33 -6.76
C GLN A 27 7.30 -11.34 -7.43
N THR A 28 6.82 -10.11 -7.69
CA THR A 28 7.62 -9.12 -8.39
C THR A 28 8.65 -8.45 -7.47
N LEU A 29 8.34 -8.28 -6.17
CA LEU A 29 9.32 -7.88 -5.18
C LEU A 29 10.41 -8.93 -4.98
N LYS A 30 10.07 -10.23 -4.96
CA LYS A 30 11.08 -11.31 -4.87
C LYS A 30 12.08 -11.26 -6.02
N VAL A 31 11.63 -11.00 -7.25
CA VAL A 31 12.51 -10.87 -8.42
C VAL A 31 13.35 -9.60 -8.35
N ALA A 32 12.78 -8.49 -7.89
CA ALA A 32 13.51 -7.24 -7.72
C ALA A 32 14.58 -7.33 -6.62
N ASN A 33 14.30 -7.99 -5.49
CA ASN A 33 15.25 -8.24 -4.40
C ASN A 33 16.45 -9.11 -4.80
N GLN A 34 16.29 -9.99 -5.80
CA GLN A 34 17.43 -10.76 -6.31
C GLN A 34 18.44 -9.89 -7.08
N LYS A 35 17.99 -8.76 -7.63
CA LYS A 35 18.81 -7.86 -8.46
C LYS A 35 19.20 -6.57 -7.75
N HIS A 36 18.41 -6.13 -6.78
CA HIS A 36 18.54 -4.85 -6.09
C HIS A 36 18.44 -5.06 -4.58
N ASP A 37 19.08 -4.17 -3.83
CA ASP A 37 18.88 -4.08 -2.39
C ASP A 37 17.62 -3.24 -2.15
N MET A 38 16.57 -3.84 -1.61
CA MET A 38 15.27 -3.16 -1.45
C MET A 38 14.99 -2.81 -0.01
N VAL A 39 14.61 -1.55 0.19
CA VAL A 39 14.15 -1.02 1.47
C VAL A 39 12.68 -0.66 1.32
N GLY A 40 11.80 -1.34 2.06
CA GLY A 40 10.38 -0.99 2.17
C GLY A 40 10.18 0.07 3.24
N ILE A 41 9.49 1.16 2.89
CA ILE A 41 9.04 2.19 3.82
C ILE A 41 7.52 2.13 3.82
N GLN A 42 6.95 1.68 4.92
CA GLN A 42 5.50 1.63 5.07
C GLN A 42 4.97 2.97 5.56
N ILE A 43 3.98 3.50 4.86
CA ILE A 43 3.21 4.66 5.32
C ILE A 43 2.00 4.13 6.08
N TYR A 44 1.78 4.67 7.28
CA TYR A 44 0.59 4.41 8.08
C TYR A 44 -0.08 5.74 8.42
N ASP A 45 -1.39 5.86 8.22
CA ASP A 45 -2.18 6.98 8.74
C ASP A 45 -2.82 6.57 10.07
N PRO A 46 -2.56 7.28 11.18
CA PRO A 46 -3.22 7.03 12.47
C PRO A 46 -4.76 7.09 12.40
N SER A 47 -5.30 7.84 11.45
CA SER A 47 -6.75 8.00 11.24
C SER A 47 -7.43 6.74 10.68
N GLU A 48 -6.66 5.78 10.14
CA GLU A 48 -7.16 4.47 9.74
C GLU A 48 -7.29 3.49 10.93
N GLN A 49 -6.60 3.75 12.04
CA GLN A 49 -6.65 2.87 13.23
C GLN A 49 -7.83 3.17 14.15
N ASP A 50 -8.19 4.44 14.29
CA ASP A 50 -9.29 4.90 15.13
C ASP A 50 -10.35 5.55 14.24
N VAL A 51 -11.19 4.73 13.58
CA VAL A 51 -12.48 5.24 13.12
C VAL A 51 -13.30 5.50 14.38
N PRO A 52 -13.54 6.77 14.78
CA PRO A 52 -14.30 7.03 15.99
C PRO A 52 -15.70 6.43 15.83
N ASP A 53 -16.22 5.84 16.89
CA ASP A 53 -17.54 5.18 16.89
C ASP A 53 -18.65 6.24 16.74
N VAL A 54 -18.95 6.60 15.48
CA VAL A 54 -19.88 7.67 15.11
C VAL A 54 -21.12 7.12 14.39
N GLY A 55 -21.31 5.80 14.36
CA GLY A 55 -22.45 5.16 13.66
C GLY A 55 -22.17 4.85 12.20
N LEU A 56 -23.20 4.99 11.37
CA LEU A 56 -23.14 4.76 9.92
C LEU A 56 -22.47 5.98 9.24
N VAL A 57 -21.23 5.82 8.79
CA VAL A 57 -20.45 6.87 8.13
C VAL A 57 -20.44 6.66 6.63
N LYS A 58 -20.64 7.74 5.88
CA LYS A 58 -20.43 7.73 4.44
C LYS A 58 -18.96 8.00 4.17
N VAL A 59 -18.22 6.95 3.84
CA VAL A 59 -16.78 7.01 3.56
C VAL A 59 -16.59 7.17 2.06
N HIS A 60 -15.75 8.14 1.69
CA HIS A 60 -15.28 8.31 0.33
C HIS A 60 -13.87 7.77 0.24
N ASP A 61 -13.68 6.77 -0.62
CA ASP A 61 -12.38 6.23 -0.93
C ASP A 61 -11.76 7.05 -2.07
N ALA A 62 -10.65 7.72 -1.76
CA ALA A 62 -9.93 8.55 -2.72
C ALA A 62 -9.15 7.73 -3.76
N GLU A 63 -8.94 6.43 -3.53
CA GLU A 63 -8.21 5.53 -4.43
C GLU A 63 -9.13 4.96 -5.51
N THR A 64 -10.37 4.64 -5.15
CA THR A 64 -11.37 4.07 -6.06
C THR A 64 -12.39 5.09 -6.57
N GLU A 65 -12.39 6.30 -6.00
CA GLU A 65 -13.44 7.32 -6.14
C GLU A 65 -14.83 6.84 -5.72
N GLU A 66 -14.94 5.67 -5.08
CA GLU A 66 -16.21 5.12 -4.64
C GLU A 66 -16.66 5.75 -3.31
N THR A 67 -17.95 5.66 -3.05
CA THR A 67 -18.53 6.11 -1.79
C THR A 67 -19.41 5.02 -1.23
N PHE A 68 -19.07 4.53 -0.04
CA PHE A 68 -19.79 3.44 0.61
C PHE A 68 -20.15 3.79 2.06
N TRP A 69 -21.10 3.06 2.60
CA TRP A 69 -21.48 3.18 3.99
C TRP A 69 -20.65 2.21 4.82
N LEU A 70 -19.92 2.74 5.80
CA LEU A 70 -19.17 1.98 6.78
C LEU A 70 -19.86 2.12 8.13
N ASP A 71 -20.23 0.99 8.73
CA ASP A 71 -20.80 0.95 10.07
C ASP A 71 -19.65 0.85 11.08
N SER A 72 -19.40 1.94 11.81
CA SER A 72 -18.33 2.02 12.81
C SER A 72 -18.73 1.46 14.19
N THR A 73 -19.99 1.05 14.39
CA THR A 73 -20.52 0.60 15.70
C THR A 73 -20.33 -0.88 16.02
N SER A 74 -19.73 -1.67 15.12
CA SER A 74 -19.58 -3.12 15.28
C SER A 74 -18.14 -3.60 15.51
N SER A 75 -17.26 -2.73 16.04
CA SER A 75 -15.88 -3.09 16.42
C SER A 75 -15.82 -3.88 17.73
#